data_AF-A0A963EJ50-F1
#
_entry.id   AF-A0A963EJ50-F1
#
_cell.length_a   1.000
_cell.length_b   1.000
_cell.length_c   1.000
_cell.angle_alpha   90.00
_cell.angle_beta   90.00
_cell.angle_gamma   90.00
#
_symmetry.space_group_name_H-M   'P 1'
#
loop_
_entity.id
_entity.type
_entity.pdbx_description
1 polymer ?
#
loop_
_entity_poly.entity_id
_entity_poly.type
_entity_poly.pdbx_seq_one_letter_code
_entity_poly.pdbx_strand_id
1 'polypeptide(L)'
;MSNERNSAAPDIDSHQGDVPRHVAIIMDGNNRWARQRGQPGADGHRAGEQAVQTVIRYCAQQGVELVTLFAFSSENWRRPEDEVSHLMALFLRALDKRVAELHEKNVRLRFIGERSAFAEDLQQGMARAEALTANNERMTVAIAVNYGGQWDITRAARQLAAQVADGSLQVAEITEQRMQQHISLGDMPPVDLLIRTGGEQRLSNFLLWQCAYAEFWFTPVLWPDVDEKVMAEALADYAGRQRRFGRSGVEVARLKGESGC
;
A
#
# COMPACT_ATOMS: atom_id res chain seq x y z
N MET A 1 24.34 0.08 32.91
CA MET A 1 23.29 0.89 32.26
C MET A 1 23.50 0.75 30.76
N SER A 2 22.86 -0.24 30.16
CA SER A 2 22.88 -0.47 28.71
C SER A 2 22.19 0.70 28.04
N ASN A 3 22.95 1.49 27.28
CA ASN A 3 22.44 2.56 26.46
C ASN A 3 21.81 1.92 25.22
N GLU A 4 20.62 1.33 25.37
CA GLU A 4 19.81 0.88 24.24
C GLU A 4 19.39 2.13 23.48
N ARG A 5 20.11 2.43 22.40
CA ARG A 5 19.66 3.40 21.41
C ARG A 5 18.40 2.81 20.80
N ASN A 6 17.25 3.33 21.19
CA ASN A 6 15.97 2.99 20.59
C ASN A 6 16.06 3.39 19.11
N SER A 7 16.29 2.40 18.24
CA SER A 7 16.36 2.62 16.80
C SER A 7 14.95 2.89 16.30
N ALA A 8 14.78 4.02 15.62
CA ALA A 8 13.61 4.40 14.83
C ALA A 8 13.26 3.41 13.70
N ALA A 9 14.24 2.61 13.27
CA ALA A 9 14.03 1.60 12.25
C ALA A 9 12.97 0.60 12.74
N PRO A 10 11.94 0.28 11.94
CA PRO A 10 11.00 -0.77 12.27
C PRO A 10 11.78 -2.03 12.63
N ASP A 11 11.27 -2.75 13.62
CA ASP A 11 11.88 -3.94 14.18
C ASP A 11 12.52 -4.77 13.06
N ILE A 12 13.85 -4.87 13.03
CA ILE A 12 14.60 -5.45 11.89
C ILE A 12 14.10 -6.87 11.57
N ASP A 13 13.49 -7.52 12.55
CA ASP A 13 12.83 -8.82 12.47
C ASP A 13 11.58 -8.82 11.57
N SER A 14 10.87 -7.69 11.41
CA SER A 14 9.70 -7.58 10.52
C SER A 14 10.05 -7.71 9.05
N HIS A 15 11.32 -7.51 8.68
CA HIS A 15 11.83 -7.57 7.31
C HIS A 15 12.82 -8.72 7.09
N GLN A 16 12.78 -9.81 7.86
CA GLN A 16 13.74 -10.93 7.72
C GLN A 16 13.25 -12.11 6.88
N GLY A 17 11.97 -12.14 6.51
CA GLY A 17 11.40 -13.21 5.67
C GLY A 17 11.73 -13.08 4.18
N ASP A 18 11.72 -14.23 3.50
CA ASP A 18 11.80 -14.32 2.03
C ASP A 18 10.50 -13.84 1.37
N VAL A 19 9.37 -13.87 2.10
CA VAL A 19 8.08 -13.34 1.67
C VAL A 19 7.84 -11.98 2.34
N PRO A 20 7.51 -10.92 1.58
CA PRO A 20 7.14 -9.63 2.15
C PRO A 20 5.80 -9.75 2.88
N ARG A 21 5.72 -9.22 4.11
CA ARG A 21 4.47 -9.12 4.86
C ARG A 21 3.55 -8.08 4.23
N HIS A 22 4.11 -6.98 3.73
CA HIS A 22 3.36 -5.89 3.10
C HIS A 22 3.89 -5.52 1.70
N VAL A 23 3.06 -5.77 0.69
CA VAL A 23 3.32 -5.34 -0.70
C VAL A 23 2.49 -4.11 -1.06
N ALA A 24 3.15 -3.02 -1.44
CA ALA A 24 2.51 -1.80 -1.94
C ALA A 24 2.64 -1.70 -3.46
N ILE A 25 1.58 -1.35 -4.19
CA ILE A 25 1.58 -1.41 -5.66
C ILE A 25 1.05 -0.12 -6.28
N ILE A 26 1.87 0.49 -7.14
CA ILE A 26 1.50 1.60 -8.02
C ILE A 26 1.14 1.02 -9.40
N MET A 27 -0.16 0.99 -9.69
CA MET A 27 -0.79 0.35 -10.86
C MET A 27 -0.73 1.22 -12.13
N ASP A 28 0.47 1.58 -12.56
CA ASP A 28 0.70 2.47 -13.72
C ASP A 28 0.68 1.70 -15.05
N GLY A 29 0.23 2.35 -16.13
CA GLY A 29 0.26 1.81 -17.48
C GLY A 29 -1.11 1.56 -18.14
N ASN A 30 -2.23 1.66 -17.41
CA ASN A 30 -3.58 1.39 -17.95
C ASN A 30 -3.89 2.12 -19.27
N ASN A 31 -3.72 3.45 -19.29
CA ASN A 31 -3.99 4.26 -20.49
C ASN A 31 -2.99 4.01 -21.62
N ARG A 32 -1.72 3.74 -21.29
CA ARG A 32 -0.70 3.41 -22.29
C ARG A 32 -1.01 2.07 -22.96
N TRP A 33 -1.45 1.10 -22.18
CA TRP A 33 -1.83 -0.24 -22.64
C TRP A 33 -2.98 -0.18 -23.65
N ALA A 34 -4.03 0.60 -23.34
CA ALA A 34 -5.17 0.79 -24.24
C ALA A 34 -4.75 1.50 -25.55
N ARG A 35 -3.94 2.57 -25.44
CA ARG A 35 -3.43 3.31 -26.61
C ARG A 35 -2.60 2.42 -27.55
N GLN A 36 -1.74 1.57 -27.00
CA GLN A 36 -0.92 0.63 -27.81
C GLN A 36 -1.78 -0.35 -28.60
N ARG A 37 -3.02 -0.58 -28.19
CA ARG A 37 -3.98 -1.51 -28.82
C ARG A 37 -5.08 -0.79 -29.61
N GLY A 38 -5.00 0.53 -29.76
CA GLY A 38 -6.03 1.34 -30.42
C GLY A 38 -7.38 1.35 -29.68
N GLN A 39 -7.38 1.05 -28.37
CA GLN A 39 -8.58 0.93 -27.54
C GLN A 39 -8.84 2.20 -26.69
N PRO A 40 -10.10 2.47 -26.30
CA PRO A 40 -10.43 3.48 -25.31
C PRO A 40 -9.74 3.24 -23.95
N GLY A 41 -9.40 4.31 -23.23
CA GLY A 41 -8.74 4.20 -21.92
C GLY A 41 -9.53 3.39 -20.89
N ALA A 42 -10.86 3.41 -20.97
CA ALA A 42 -11.75 2.61 -20.13
C ALA A 42 -11.49 1.10 -20.25
N ASP A 43 -11.10 0.61 -21.42
CA ASP A 43 -10.79 -0.81 -21.62
C ASP A 43 -9.44 -1.18 -20.99
N GLY A 44 -8.49 -0.26 -20.97
CA GLY A 44 -7.25 -0.42 -20.19
C GLY A 44 -7.53 -0.54 -18.70
N HIS A 45 -8.40 0.30 -18.14
CA HIS A 45 -8.82 0.20 -16.74
C HIS A 45 -9.57 -1.10 -16.42
N ARG A 46 -10.42 -1.57 -17.33
CA ARG A 46 -11.13 -2.85 -17.21
C ARG A 46 -10.17 -4.04 -17.21
N ALA A 47 -9.17 -4.03 -18.10
CA ALA A 47 -8.11 -5.04 -18.10
C ALA A 47 -7.26 -4.96 -16.82
N GLY A 48 -6.99 -3.75 -16.33
CA GLY A 48 -6.32 -3.53 -15.05
C GLY A 48 -7.06 -4.11 -13.84
N GLU A 49 -8.39 -4.18 -13.87
CA GLU A 49 -9.18 -4.85 -12.82
C GLU A 49 -8.85 -6.36 -12.75
N GLN A 50 -8.61 -7.01 -13.89
CA GLN A 50 -8.22 -8.42 -13.94
C GLN A 50 -6.86 -8.65 -13.27
N ALA A 51 -5.89 -7.76 -13.52
CA ALA A 51 -4.58 -7.80 -12.88
C ALA A 51 -4.68 -7.66 -11.34
N VAL A 52 -5.57 -6.82 -10.82
CA VAL A 52 -5.84 -6.72 -9.37
C VAL A 52 -6.23 -8.09 -8.80
N GLN A 53 -7.09 -8.84 -9.48
CA GLN A 53 -7.53 -10.14 -9.00
C GLN A 53 -6.39 -11.16 -8.95
N THR A 54 -5.57 -11.17 -10.00
CA THR A 54 -4.41 -12.05 -10.11
C THR A 54 -3.43 -11.77 -8.98
N VAL A 55 -3.12 -10.49 -8.74
CA VAL A 55 -2.23 -10.06 -7.65
C VAL A 55 -2.78 -10.44 -6.28
N ILE A 56 -4.04 -10.14 -5.99
CA ILE A 56 -4.66 -10.48 -4.69
C ILE A 56 -4.62 -12.00 -4.47
N ARG A 57 -4.99 -12.79 -5.48
CA ARG A 57 -4.96 -14.25 -5.40
C ARG A 57 -3.55 -14.76 -5.14
N TYR A 58 -2.57 -14.28 -5.91
CA TYR A 58 -1.19 -14.72 -5.82
C TYR A 58 -0.56 -14.33 -4.48
N CYS A 59 -0.69 -13.07 -4.04
CA CYS A 59 -0.21 -12.62 -2.73
C CYS A 59 -0.81 -13.44 -1.58
N ALA A 60 -2.12 -13.74 -1.63
CA ALA A 60 -2.77 -14.58 -0.63
C ALA A 60 -2.33 -16.05 -0.66
N GLN A 61 -1.82 -16.56 -1.79
CA GLN A 61 -1.22 -17.90 -1.90
C GLN A 61 0.20 -17.93 -1.34
N GLN A 62 0.96 -16.84 -1.51
CA GLN A 62 2.33 -16.71 -1.01
C GLN A 62 2.41 -16.36 0.48
N GLY A 63 1.28 -16.02 1.12
CA GLY A 63 1.24 -15.67 2.54
C GLY A 63 1.57 -14.21 2.85
N VAL A 64 1.40 -13.31 1.88
CA VAL A 64 1.48 -11.86 2.11
C VAL A 64 0.34 -11.45 3.04
N GLU A 65 0.64 -10.66 4.08
CA GLU A 65 -0.36 -10.25 5.09
C GLU A 65 -1.18 -9.04 4.63
N LEU A 66 -0.54 -8.10 3.90
CA LEU A 66 -1.15 -6.86 3.45
C LEU A 66 -0.74 -6.51 2.02
N VAL A 67 -1.73 -6.22 1.17
CA VAL A 67 -1.52 -5.61 -0.14
C VAL A 67 -2.15 -4.22 -0.17
N THR A 68 -1.37 -3.17 -0.44
CA THR A 68 -1.89 -1.81 -0.61
C THR A 68 -1.85 -1.39 -2.07
N LEU A 69 -3.01 -1.06 -2.64
CA LEU A 69 -3.16 -0.70 -4.05
C LEU A 69 -3.37 0.81 -4.19
N PHE A 70 -2.57 1.45 -5.04
CA PHE A 70 -2.74 2.88 -5.34
C PHE A 70 -3.77 3.11 -6.43
N ALA A 71 -5.05 3.20 -6.04
CA ALA A 71 -6.15 3.34 -6.98
C ALA A 71 -6.27 4.79 -7.50
N PHE A 72 -6.26 5.78 -6.60
CA PHE A 72 -6.41 7.19 -6.97
C PHE A 72 -5.59 8.10 -6.06
N SER A 73 -4.66 8.86 -6.65
CA SER A 73 -3.85 9.83 -5.92
C SER A 73 -4.58 11.14 -5.69
N SER A 74 -4.19 11.88 -4.64
CA SER A 74 -4.68 13.24 -4.38
C SER A 74 -4.36 14.24 -5.50
N GLU A 75 -3.38 13.95 -6.36
CA GLU A 75 -3.04 14.78 -7.51
C GLU A 75 -3.98 14.57 -8.71
N ASN A 76 -4.80 13.51 -8.70
CA ASN A 76 -5.83 13.29 -9.72
C ASN A 76 -6.96 14.32 -9.65
N TRP A 77 -7.05 15.11 -8.57
CA TRP A 77 -8.01 16.22 -8.39
C TRP A 77 -7.67 17.49 -9.18
N ARG A 78 -6.61 17.49 -9.98
CA ARG A 78 -6.43 18.52 -11.02
C ARG A 78 -7.43 18.37 -12.18
N ARG A 79 -8.24 17.31 -12.18
CA ARG A 79 -9.33 17.06 -13.13
C ARG A 79 -10.66 17.65 -12.61
N PRO A 80 -11.64 17.95 -13.47
CA PRO A 80 -12.94 18.45 -13.04
C PRO A 80 -13.61 17.53 -12.00
N GLU A 81 -14.21 18.11 -10.96
CA GLU A 81 -14.84 17.38 -9.84
C GLU A 81 -15.89 16.36 -10.31
N ASP A 82 -16.63 16.67 -11.38
CA ASP A 82 -17.63 15.78 -11.99
C ASP A 82 -17.00 14.52 -12.60
N GLU A 83 -15.82 14.63 -13.21
CA GLU A 83 -15.10 13.49 -13.81
C GLU A 83 -14.57 12.55 -12.71
N VAL A 84 -14.02 13.12 -11.63
CA VAL A 84 -13.53 12.35 -10.48
C VAL A 84 -14.68 11.64 -9.78
N SER A 85 -15.77 12.35 -9.50
CA SER A 85 -16.96 11.79 -8.84
C SER A 85 -17.60 10.67 -9.66
N HIS A 86 -17.68 10.81 -10.99
CA HIS A 86 -18.21 9.77 -11.87
C HIS A 86 -17.31 8.53 -11.92
N LEU A 87 -15.99 8.71 -12.05
CA LEU A 87 -15.03 7.60 -12.02
C LEU A 87 -15.07 6.85 -10.68
N MET A 88 -15.27 7.57 -9.57
CA MET A 88 -15.39 6.98 -8.24
C MET A 88 -16.70 6.22 -8.05
N ALA A 89 -17.81 6.76 -8.55
CA ALA A 89 -19.09 6.06 -8.52
C ALA A 89 -19.04 4.75 -9.33
N LEU A 90 -18.36 4.75 -10.48
CA LEU A 90 -18.12 3.53 -11.26
C LEU A 90 -17.21 2.54 -10.52
N PHE A 91 -16.13 3.02 -9.91
CA PHE A 91 -15.24 2.20 -9.10
C PHE A 91 -15.98 1.53 -7.94
N LEU A 92 -16.81 2.27 -7.21
CA LEU A 92 -17.54 1.73 -6.06
C LEU A 92 -18.70 0.82 -6.44
N ARG A 93 -19.39 1.07 -7.56
CA ARG A 93 -20.37 0.09 -8.10
C ARG A 93 -19.70 -1.22 -8.54
N ALA A 94 -18.50 -1.15 -9.11
CA ALA A 94 -17.71 -2.34 -9.39
C ALA A 94 -17.24 -3.02 -8.09
N LEU A 95 -16.97 -2.22 -7.05
CA LEU A 95 -16.50 -2.69 -5.76
C LEU A 95 -17.56 -3.53 -5.00
N ASP A 96 -18.85 -3.24 -5.07
CA ASP A 96 -19.87 -4.02 -4.33
C ASP A 96 -19.83 -5.52 -4.70
N LYS A 97 -19.76 -5.86 -5.99
CA LYS A 97 -19.57 -7.25 -6.44
C LYS A 97 -18.22 -7.81 -5.97
N ARG A 98 -17.18 -6.97 -6.02
CA ARG A 98 -15.82 -7.34 -5.60
C ARG A 98 -15.74 -7.64 -4.10
N VAL A 99 -16.46 -6.89 -3.28
CA VAL A 99 -16.48 -7.00 -1.82
C VAL A 99 -17.06 -8.35 -1.41
N ALA A 100 -18.14 -8.81 -2.05
CA ALA A 100 -18.66 -10.15 -1.83
C ALA A 100 -17.60 -11.23 -2.15
N GLU A 101 -16.94 -11.13 -3.31
CA GLU A 101 -15.88 -12.09 -3.69
C GLU A 101 -14.67 -12.06 -2.75
N LEU A 102 -14.28 -10.89 -2.24
CA LEU A 102 -13.22 -10.77 -1.24
C LEU A 102 -13.65 -11.40 0.09
N HIS A 103 -14.91 -11.17 0.49
CA HIS A 103 -15.46 -11.72 1.71
C HIS A 103 -15.49 -13.26 1.66
N GLU A 104 -15.98 -13.85 0.57
CA GLU A 104 -15.98 -15.30 0.32
C GLU A 104 -14.56 -15.90 0.38
N LYS A 105 -13.54 -15.13 -0.02
CA LYS A 105 -12.14 -15.54 0.01
C LYS A 105 -11.46 -15.29 1.35
N ASN A 106 -12.21 -14.85 2.37
CA ASN A 106 -11.71 -14.48 3.70
C ASN A 106 -10.67 -13.34 3.65
N VAL A 107 -10.80 -12.40 2.72
CA VAL A 107 -9.92 -11.23 2.59
C VAL A 107 -10.56 -10.01 3.25
N ARG A 108 -9.81 -9.31 4.10
CA ARG A 108 -10.22 -8.06 4.76
C ARG A 108 -9.97 -6.86 3.86
N LEU A 109 -10.95 -5.98 3.72
CA LEU A 109 -10.82 -4.76 2.95
C LEU A 109 -10.67 -3.53 3.86
N ARG A 110 -9.76 -2.61 3.49
CA ARG A 110 -9.60 -1.30 4.13
C ARG A 110 -9.46 -0.21 3.08
N PHE A 111 -9.95 0.98 3.36
CA PHE A 111 -9.72 2.18 2.55
C PHE A 111 -8.82 3.17 3.30
N ILE A 112 -7.90 3.83 2.59
CA ILE A 112 -7.08 4.91 3.13
C ILE A 112 -7.13 6.13 2.20
N GLY A 113 -6.95 7.32 2.77
CA GLY A 113 -7.04 8.59 2.05
C GLY A 113 -8.19 9.48 2.52
N GLU A 114 -8.37 10.62 1.86
CA GLU A 114 -9.31 11.66 2.25
C GLU A 114 -10.72 11.36 1.75
N ARG A 115 -11.50 10.70 2.61
CA ARG A 115 -12.85 10.21 2.28
C ARG A 115 -13.91 11.31 2.24
N SER A 116 -13.71 12.41 2.96
CA SER A 116 -14.67 13.51 3.07
C SER A 116 -14.89 14.24 1.74
N ALA A 117 -13.99 14.07 0.77
CA ALA A 117 -14.13 14.63 -0.57
C ALA A 117 -15.14 13.85 -1.45
N PHE A 118 -15.60 12.67 -1.02
CA PHE A 118 -16.56 11.86 -1.77
C PHE A 118 -18.00 12.11 -1.33
N ALA A 119 -18.95 11.84 -2.22
CA ALA A 119 -20.38 11.85 -1.90
C ALA A 119 -20.71 10.88 -0.75
N GLU A 120 -21.72 11.22 0.06
CA GLU A 120 -22.07 10.46 1.27
C GLU A 120 -22.36 8.98 0.98
N ASP A 121 -23.08 8.66 -0.09
CA ASP A 121 -23.37 7.29 -0.52
C ASP A 121 -22.08 6.47 -0.75
N LEU A 122 -21.03 7.09 -1.27
CA LEU A 122 -19.73 6.45 -1.51
C LEU A 122 -18.99 6.21 -0.19
N GLN A 123 -19.04 7.17 0.74
CA GLN A 123 -18.47 7.01 2.08
C GLN A 123 -19.15 5.85 2.83
N GLN A 124 -20.49 5.80 2.79
CA GLN A 124 -21.27 4.71 3.39
C GLN A 124 -21.00 3.36 2.70
N GLY A 125 -20.84 3.34 1.38
CA GLY A 125 -20.42 2.15 0.63
C GLY A 125 -19.09 1.58 1.11
N MET A 126 -18.06 2.43 1.23
CA MET A 126 -16.75 2.03 1.77
C MET A 126 -16.87 1.50 3.21
N ALA A 127 -17.61 2.20 4.08
CA ALA A 127 -17.79 1.78 5.47
C ALA A 127 -18.49 0.41 5.59
N ARG A 128 -19.53 0.15 4.77
CA ARG A 128 -20.21 -1.15 4.72
C ARG A 128 -19.28 -2.27 4.27
N ALA A 129 -18.44 -2.01 3.28
CA ALA A 129 -17.48 -2.99 2.77
C ALA A 129 -16.38 -3.34 3.80
N GLU A 130 -15.86 -2.33 4.52
CA GLU A 130 -14.93 -2.54 5.63
C GLU A 130 -15.58 -3.33 6.77
N ALA A 131 -16.82 -3.00 7.13
CA ALA A 131 -17.56 -3.71 8.18
C ALA A 131 -17.83 -5.17 7.83
N LEU A 132 -18.25 -5.46 6.58
CA LEU A 132 -18.54 -6.82 6.13
C LEU A 132 -17.31 -7.72 6.22
N THR A 133 -16.12 -7.17 5.93
CA THR A 133 -14.87 -7.94 5.84
C THR A 133 -13.98 -7.79 7.08
N ALA A 134 -14.45 -7.13 8.14
CA ALA A 134 -13.62 -6.76 9.30
C ALA A 134 -12.98 -7.96 10.02
N ASN A 135 -13.70 -9.08 10.09
CA ASN A 135 -13.27 -10.30 10.78
C ASN A 135 -12.53 -11.28 9.85
N ASN A 136 -12.20 -10.85 8.63
CA ASN A 136 -11.50 -11.70 7.69
C ASN A 136 -9.99 -11.72 8.01
N GLU A 137 -9.39 -12.89 7.99
CA GLU A 137 -8.03 -13.10 8.54
C GLU A 137 -6.99 -13.56 7.51
N ARG A 138 -7.42 -13.96 6.30
CA ARG A 138 -6.49 -14.54 5.32
C ARG A 138 -5.44 -13.56 4.84
N MET A 139 -5.84 -12.33 4.55
CA MET A 139 -5.01 -11.24 4.04
C MET A 139 -5.81 -9.94 4.15
N THR A 140 -5.14 -8.80 4.33
CA THR A 140 -5.74 -7.48 4.19
C THR A 140 -5.42 -6.89 2.82
N VAL A 141 -6.42 -6.29 2.16
CA VAL A 141 -6.25 -5.44 0.98
C VAL A 141 -6.61 -4.02 1.40
N ALA A 142 -5.66 -3.11 1.31
CA ALA A 142 -5.87 -1.69 1.50
C ALA A 142 -5.96 -0.97 0.14
N ILE A 143 -7.00 -0.18 -0.06
CA ILE A 143 -7.18 0.62 -1.27
C ILE A 143 -6.96 2.09 -0.93
N ALA A 144 -5.95 2.69 -1.54
CA ALA A 144 -5.65 4.10 -1.40
C ALA A 144 -6.50 4.93 -2.39
N VAL A 145 -7.48 5.66 -1.85
CA VAL A 145 -8.44 6.49 -2.58
C VAL A 145 -8.35 7.94 -2.12
N ASN A 146 -8.10 8.86 -3.06
CA ASN A 146 -7.76 10.25 -2.71
C ASN A 146 -6.65 10.31 -1.64
N TYR A 147 -5.57 9.55 -1.87
CA TYR A 147 -4.46 9.43 -0.94
C TYR A 147 -3.22 10.15 -1.48
N GLY A 148 -2.51 10.81 -0.57
CA GLY A 148 -1.14 11.27 -0.77
C GLY A 148 -0.37 11.21 0.55
N GLY A 149 0.88 10.77 0.54
CA GLY A 149 1.71 10.60 1.73
C GLY A 149 1.98 11.92 2.45
N GLN A 150 2.16 13.01 1.71
CA GLN A 150 2.25 14.36 2.30
C GLN A 150 0.95 14.77 3.00
N TRP A 151 -0.21 14.45 2.42
CA TRP A 151 -1.51 14.67 3.04
C TRP A 151 -1.64 13.83 4.32
N ASP A 152 -1.25 12.57 4.27
CA ASP A 152 -1.34 11.62 5.39
C ASP A 152 -0.50 12.09 6.58
N ILE A 153 0.76 12.48 6.33
CA ILE A 153 1.67 13.07 7.33
C ILE A 153 1.09 14.38 7.88
N THR A 154 0.56 15.25 7.03
CA THR A 154 -0.03 16.52 7.47
C THR A 154 -1.27 16.30 8.34
N ARG A 155 -2.12 15.33 7.98
CA ARG A 155 -3.30 14.94 8.75
C ARG A 155 -2.90 14.41 10.13
N ALA A 156 -1.93 13.50 10.19
CA ALA A 156 -1.41 12.96 11.44
C ALA A 156 -0.84 14.06 12.34
N ALA A 157 -0.04 14.98 11.79
CA ALA A 157 0.50 16.12 12.52
C ALA A 157 -0.60 17.04 13.07
N ARG A 158 -1.67 17.31 12.30
CA ARG A 158 -2.83 18.11 12.77
C ARG A 158 -3.58 17.44 13.92
N GLN A 159 -3.74 16.11 13.88
CA GLN A 159 -4.40 15.36 14.96
C GLN A 159 -3.60 15.43 16.27
N LEU A 160 -2.28 15.23 16.18
CA LEU A 160 -1.39 15.37 17.34
C LEU A 160 -1.36 16.81 17.87
N ALA A 161 -1.32 17.81 16.99
CA ALA A 161 -1.37 19.21 17.40
C ALA A 161 -2.68 19.58 18.12
N ALA A 162 -3.82 19.00 17.69
CA ALA A 162 -5.11 19.19 18.37
C ALA A 162 -5.08 18.59 19.80
N GLN A 163 -4.52 17.40 19.96
CA GLN A 163 -4.35 16.75 21.28
C GLN A 163 -3.39 17.55 22.19
N VAL A 164 -2.38 18.20 21.62
CA VAL A 164 -1.54 19.13 22.39
C VAL A 164 -2.33 20.37 22.80
N ALA A 165 -3.13 20.93 21.90
CA ALA A 165 -3.90 22.14 22.16
C ALA A 165 -5.01 21.94 23.22
N ASP A 166 -5.61 20.75 23.29
CA ASP A 166 -6.62 20.41 24.31
C ASP A 166 -6.04 19.89 25.64
N GLY A 167 -4.71 19.74 25.71
CA GLY A 167 -3.99 19.32 26.92
C GLY A 167 -3.96 17.80 27.15
N SER A 168 -4.48 16.98 26.23
CA SER A 168 -4.41 15.51 26.30
C SER A 168 -3.03 14.93 25.98
N LEU A 169 -2.13 15.72 25.37
CA LEU A 169 -0.78 15.31 25.01
C LEU A 169 0.25 16.43 25.24
N GLN A 170 1.44 16.12 25.75
CA GLN A 170 2.55 17.07 25.76
C GLN A 170 3.38 16.97 24.47
N VAL A 171 3.93 18.09 23.99
CA VAL A 171 4.78 18.11 22.78
C VAL A 171 5.95 17.12 22.87
N ALA A 172 6.57 17.00 24.04
CA ALA A 172 7.69 16.08 24.28
C ALA A 172 7.29 14.60 24.16
N GLU A 173 6.01 14.29 24.22
CA GLU A 173 5.50 12.92 24.04
C GLU A 173 5.30 12.56 22.57
N ILE A 174 5.39 13.51 21.63
CA ILE A 174 5.30 13.24 20.19
C ILE A 174 6.59 12.52 19.76
N THR A 175 6.47 11.21 19.60
CA THR A 175 7.51 10.32 19.07
C THR A 175 7.15 9.82 17.68
N GLU A 176 8.09 9.20 16.98
CA GLU A 176 7.81 8.53 15.70
C GLU A 176 6.75 7.43 15.85
N GLN A 177 6.73 6.71 16.98
CA GLN A 177 5.70 5.73 17.27
C GLN A 177 4.31 6.36 17.43
N ARG A 178 4.21 7.52 18.10
CA ARG A 178 2.94 8.26 18.19
C ARG A 178 2.53 8.84 16.84
N MET A 179 3.49 9.29 16.04
CA MET A 179 3.23 9.71 14.65
C MET A 179 2.67 8.54 13.83
N GLN A 180 3.33 7.37 13.88
CA GLN A 180 2.90 6.13 13.23
C GLN A 180 1.44 5.79 13.57
N GLN A 181 1.03 5.90 14.83
CA GLN A 181 -0.37 5.63 15.25
C GLN A 181 -1.42 6.52 14.57
N HIS A 182 -1.03 7.69 14.06
CA HIS A 182 -1.91 8.64 13.38
C HIS A 182 -1.78 8.60 11.85
N ILE A 183 -0.73 7.96 11.33
CA ILE A 183 -0.50 7.70 9.91
C ILE A 183 -1.46 6.59 9.43
N SER A 184 -1.93 6.68 8.18
CA SER A 184 -2.75 5.62 7.58
C SER A 184 -2.02 4.27 7.60
N LEU A 185 -2.73 3.19 7.94
CA LEU A 185 -2.12 1.85 8.15
C LEU A 185 -1.06 1.82 9.26
N GLY A 186 -1.07 2.79 10.17
CA GLY A 186 -0.18 2.85 11.33
C GLY A 186 -0.17 1.60 12.20
N ASP A 187 -1.31 0.90 12.21
CA ASP A 187 -1.59 -0.33 12.94
C ASP A 187 -1.22 -1.61 12.16
N MET A 188 -0.68 -1.49 10.95
CA MET A 188 -0.30 -2.60 10.07
C MET A 188 1.23 -2.68 9.91
N PRO A 189 1.77 -3.81 9.40
CA PRO A 189 3.20 -3.91 9.09
C PRO A 189 3.67 -2.80 8.13
N PRO A 190 4.90 -2.28 8.27
CA PRO A 190 5.48 -1.32 7.33
C PRO A 190 5.60 -1.94 5.93
N VAL A 191 5.79 -1.11 4.89
CA VAL A 191 5.94 -1.64 3.53
C VAL A 191 7.27 -2.37 3.42
N ASP A 192 7.21 -3.63 3.02
CA ASP A 192 8.37 -4.46 2.70
C ASP A 192 8.84 -4.23 1.27
N LEU A 193 7.89 -4.31 0.33
CA LEU A 193 8.13 -4.27 -1.09
C LEU A 193 7.15 -3.30 -1.74
N LEU A 194 7.68 -2.28 -2.42
CA LEU A 194 6.91 -1.43 -3.30
C LEU A 194 7.16 -1.82 -4.76
N ILE A 195 6.08 -2.19 -5.44
CA ILE A 195 6.05 -2.51 -6.86
C ILE A 195 5.49 -1.32 -7.62
N ARG A 196 6.16 -0.94 -8.71
CA ARG A 196 5.59 0.01 -9.67
C ARG A 196 5.75 -0.48 -11.10
N THR A 197 4.63 -0.50 -11.81
CA THR A 197 4.54 -0.91 -13.21
C THR A 197 4.77 0.25 -14.18
N GLY A 198 4.87 -0.06 -15.46
CA GLY A 198 4.93 0.90 -16.55
C GLY A 198 6.25 1.67 -16.68
N GLY A 199 7.33 1.18 -16.08
CA GLY A 199 8.70 1.66 -16.29
C GLY A 199 9.08 2.95 -15.56
N GLU A 200 8.14 3.58 -14.87
CA GLU A 200 8.40 4.82 -14.13
C GLU A 200 9.06 4.52 -12.78
N GLN A 201 10.14 5.23 -12.44
CA GLN A 201 10.93 5.01 -11.21
C GLN A 201 10.73 6.15 -10.21
N ARG A 202 9.55 6.21 -9.59
CA ARG A 202 9.22 7.18 -8.53
C ARG A 202 8.09 6.68 -7.66
N LEU A 203 7.93 7.23 -6.46
CA LEU A 203 6.84 6.88 -5.54
C LEU A 203 5.54 7.63 -5.84
N SER A 204 5.62 8.80 -6.48
CA SER A 204 4.43 9.62 -6.77
C SER A 204 3.57 9.91 -5.53
N ASN A 205 4.21 10.31 -4.43
CA ASN A 205 3.53 10.63 -3.16
C ASN A 205 2.79 9.42 -2.53
N PHE A 206 3.13 8.18 -2.90
CA PHE A 206 2.52 6.98 -2.32
C PHE A 206 3.28 6.48 -1.08
N LEU A 207 2.55 6.25 0.01
CA LEU A 207 3.01 5.67 1.29
C LEU A 207 4.38 6.16 1.77
N LEU A 208 4.60 7.48 1.77
CA LEU A 208 5.93 8.06 2.02
C LEU A 208 6.53 7.65 3.37
N TRP A 209 5.71 7.67 4.43
CA TRP A 209 6.15 7.30 5.77
C TRP A 209 6.38 5.78 5.87
N GLN A 210 5.45 4.99 5.35
CA GLN A 210 5.46 3.53 5.45
C GLN A 210 6.56 2.89 4.57
N CYS A 211 7.03 3.59 3.52
CA CYS A 211 8.08 3.12 2.62
C CYS A 211 9.50 3.50 3.04
N ALA A 212 9.71 4.05 4.24
CA ALA A 212 11.01 4.56 4.69
C ALA A 212 12.16 3.54 4.54
N TYR A 213 11.86 2.24 4.67
CA TYR A 213 12.81 1.15 4.54
C TYR A 213 12.39 0.06 3.54
N ALA A 214 11.40 0.36 2.70
CA ALA A 214 10.89 -0.60 1.73
C ALA A 214 11.89 -0.86 0.61
N GLU A 215 11.92 -2.09 0.12
CA GLU A 215 12.59 -2.43 -1.13
C GLU A 215 11.72 -2.00 -2.31
N PHE A 216 12.35 -1.48 -3.37
CA PHE A 216 11.64 -1.00 -4.56
C PHE A 216 11.91 -1.90 -5.76
N TRP A 217 10.84 -2.35 -6.41
CA TRP A 217 10.88 -3.13 -7.64
C TRP A 217 10.09 -2.42 -8.73
N PHE A 218 10.80 -2.01 -9.79
CA PHE A 218 10.23 -1.28 -10.92
C PHE A 218 10.25 -2.18 -12.16
N THR A 219 9.12 -2.27 -12.86
CA THR A 219 9.01 -3.08 -14.08
C THR A 219 8.48 -2.26 -15.26
N PRO A 220 9.00 -2.46 -16.48
CA PRO A 220 8.42 -1.85 -17.69
C PRO A 220 7.05 -2.44 -18.05
N VAL A 221 6.67 -3.60 -17.50
CA VAL A 221 5.37 -4.24 -17.74
C VAL A 221 4.24 -3.26 -17.39
N LEU A 222 3.29 -3.06 -18.28
CA LEU A 222 2.12 -2.22 -18.04
C LEU A 222 1.13 -2.94 -17.12
N TRP A 223 0.45 -2.22 -16.23
CA TRP A 223 -0.45 -2.82 -15.23
C TRP A 223 -1.41 -3.91 -15.78
N PRO A 224 -2.11 -3.72 -16.91
CA PRO A 224 -3.03 -4.74 -17.40
C PRO A 224 -2.36 -6.03 -17.89
N ASP A 225 -1.04 -6.02 -18.14
CA ASP A 225 -0.26 -7.20 -18.53
C ASP A 225 0.42 -7.87 -17.31
N VAL A 226 0.15 -7.42 -16.07
CA VAL A 226 0.68 -8.06 -14.85
C VAL A 226 -0.06 -9.39 -14.59
N ASP A 227 0.72 -10.46 -14.48
CA ASP A 227 0.26 -11.81 -14.17
C ASP A 227 1.01 -12.40 -12.96
N GLU A 228 0.76 -13.69 -12.67
CA GLU A 228 1.43 -14.41 -11.57
C GLU A 228 2.93 -14.51 -11.78
N LYS A 229 3.40 -14.57 -13.03
CA LYS A 229 4.84 -14.65 -13.33
C LYS A 229 5.53 -13.33 -12.99
N VAL A 230 4.94 -12.20 -13.36
CA VAL A 230 5.46 -10.87 -13.00
C VAL A 230 5.51 -10.70 -11.49
N MET A 231 4.48 -11.17 -10.77
CA MET A 231 4.49 -11.13 -9.30
C MET A 231 5.53 -12.08 -8.70
N ALA A 232 5.73 -13.26 -9.27
CA ALA A 232 6.77 -14.19 -8.85
C ALA A 232 8.17 -13.59 -9.01
N GLU A 233 8.44 -12.89 -10.12
CA GLU A 233 9.70 -12.19 -10.36
C GLU A 233 9.94 -11.10 -9.30
N ALA A 234 8.92 -10.31 -8.96
CA ALA A 234 9.03 -9.26 -7.94
C ALA A 234 9.33 -9.84 -6.54
N LEU A 235 8.63 -10.92 -6.15
CA LEU A 235 8.84 -11.57 -4.85
C LEU A 235 10.20 -12.28 -4.77
N ALA A 236 10.63 -12.92 -5.87
CA ALA A 236 11.94 -13.58 -5.93
C ALA A 236 13.08 -12.56 -5.84
N ASP A 237 12.95 -11.40 -6.50
CA ASP A 237 13.91 -10.31 -6.37
C ASP A 237 13.97 -9.80 -4.92
N TYR A 238 12.81 -9.58 -4.27
CA TYR A 238 12.76 -9.20 -2.85
C TYR A 238 13.46 -10.22 -1.95
N ALA A 239 13.23 -11.52 -2.14
CA ALA A 239 13.85 -12.59 -1.36
C ALA A 239 15.39 -12.62 -1.53
N GLY A 240 15.89 -12.29 -2.72
CA GLY A 240 17.32 -12.25 -3.02
C GLY A 240 18.07 -11.05 -2.41
N ARG A 241 17.37 -10.03 -1.90
CA ARG A 241 18.01 -8.80 -1.39
C ARG A 241 18.60 -8.98 0.01
N GLN A 242 19.81 -8.46 0.20
CA GLN A 242 20.44 -8.35 1.52
C GLN A 242 20.04 -7.04 2.20
N ARG A 243 19.12 -7.12 3.17
CA ARG A 243 18.65 -5.96 3.93
C ARG A 243 19.60 -5.66 5.09
N ARG A 244 20.15 -4.45 5.11
CA ARG A 244 21.23 -4.07 6.04
C ARG A 244 20.79 -3.16 7.19
N PHE A 245 19.74 -2.36 7.04
CA PHE A 245 19.18 -1.47 8.09
C PHE A 245 20.23 -0.75 8.96
N GLY A 246 21.30 -0.24 8.33
CA GLY A 246 22.40 0.44 9.04
C GLY A 246 23.52 -0.46 9.60
N ARG A 247 23.41 -1.79 9.47
CA ARG A 247 24.47 -2.77 9.80
C ARG A 247 25.43 -2.97 8.63
N SER A 248 26.66 -3.35 8.93
CA SER A 248 27.64 -3.73 7.88
C SER A 248 27.24 -5.08 7.25
N GLY A 249 27.63 -5.30 5.98
CA GLY A 249 27.29 -6.57 5.29
C GLY A 249 27.82 -7.83 5.98
N VAL A 250 28.93 -7.70 6.74
CA VAL A 250 29.53 -8.77 7.53
C VAL A 250 28.65 -9.16 8.73
N GLU A 251 28.00 -8.19 9.38
CA GLU A 251 27.09 -8.45 10.50
C GLU A 251 25.81 -9.15 10.06
N VAL A 252 25.31 -8.84 8.86
CA VAL A 252 24.10 -9.49 8.29
C VAL A 252 24.38 -10.94 7.90
N ALA A 253 25.53 -11.23 7.26
CA ALA A 253 25.91 -12.59 6.89
C ALA A 253 26.10 -13.51 8.12
N ARG A 254 26.67 -12.96 9.20
CA ARG A 254 26.86 -13.68 10.46
C ARG A 254 25.54 -14.08 11.13
N LEU A 255 24.49 -13.26 11.00
CA LEU A 255 23.15 -13.55 11.53
C LEU A 255 22.40 -14.60 10.69
N LYS A 256 22.65 -14.66 9.38
CA LYS A 256 22.07 -15.69 8.49
C LYS A 256 22.75 -17.07 8.59
N GLY A 257 23.74 -17.25 9.48
CA GLY A 257 24.46 -18.52 9.61
C GLY A 257 25.43 -18.81 8.45
N GLU A 258 25.62 -17.86 7.53
CA GLU A 258 26.57 -17.94 6.42
C GLU A 258 27.95 -17.46 6.90
N SER A 259 28.52 -18.19 7.87
CA SER A 259 29.96 -18.08 8.17
C SER A 259 30.67 -19.14 7.33
N GLY A 260 31.50 -18.66 6.41
CA GLY A 260 32.10 -19.44 5.34
C GLY A 260 32.92 -20.65 5.77
N CYS A 261 33.08 -21.55 4.81
CA CYS A 261 34.28 -22.34 4.65
C CYS A 261 35.12 -21.74 3.51
#